data_AF-A0A6A7K991-F1
#
_entry.id   AF-A0A6A7K991-F1
#
_cell.length_a   1.000
_cell.length_b   1.000
_cell.length_c   1.000
_cell.angle_alpha   90.00
_cell.angle_beta   90.00
_cell.angle_gamma   90.00
#
_symmetry.space_group_name_H-M   'P 1'
#
loop_
_entity.id
_entity.type
_entity.pdbx_description
1 polymer ?
#
loop_
_entity_poly.entity_id
_entity_poly.type
_entity_poly.pdbx_seq_one_letter_code
_entity_poly.pdbx_strand_id
1 'polypeptide(L)'
;MDKKFKDLYEELYDSLYEQLNKEFIEELSATHEEIRMEVANIEFKMDLLFENNNLSRLLYQADITKYQNNQLESVMAEFQTMISKGEKVSGLKFESSILSIVSDNTIDYHFCESYARFCYELLKWEDVFPTLYKKANYFIRSFQD
;
A
#
# COMPACT_ATOMS: atom_id res chain seq x y z
N MET A 1 -52.94 27.52 18.86
CA MET A 1 -51.94 26.45 19.02
C MET A 1 -51.16 26.78 20.28
N ASP A 2 -51.02 25.83 21.21
CA ASP A 2 -50.30 26.05 22.48
C ASP A 2 -48.84 26.39 22.19
N LYS A 3 -48.30 27.44 22.81
CA LYS A 3 -46.90 27.87 22.63
C LYS A 3 -45.94 26.71 22.93
N LYS A 4 -46.24 25.93 23.99
CA LYS A 4 -45.44 24.77 24.36
C LYS A 4 -45.41 23.69 23.27
N PHE A 5 -46.52 23.54 22.53
CA PHE A 5 -46.60 22.59 21.41
C PHE A 5 -45.81 23.08 20.20
N LYS A 6 -45.85 24.39 19.92
CA LYS A 6 -45.05 24.98 18.84
C LYS A 6 -43.55 24.88 19.11
N ASP A 7 -43.13 25.22 20.33
CA ASP A 7 -41.72 25.15 20.73
C ASP A 7 -41.19 23.71 20.64
N LEU A 8 -41.99 22.73 21.11
CA LEU A 8 -41.63 21.31 20.99
C LEU A 8 -41.57 20.84 19.53
N TYR A 9 -42.46 21.33 18.66
CA TYR A 9 -42.44 20.98 17.25
C TYR A 9 -41.19 21.51 16.55
N GLU A 10 -40.78 22.75 16.81
CA GLU A 10 -39.57 23.32 16.20
C GLU A 10 -38.31 22.66 16.72
N GLU A 11 -38.20 22.37 18.03
CA GLU A 11 -37.08 21.59 18.57
C GLU A 11 -36.97 20.20 17.94
N LEU A 12 -38.11 19.51 17.77
CA LEU A 12 -38.13 18.18 17.15
C LEU A 12 -37.76 18.26 15.66
N TYR A 13 -38.24 19.28 14.96
CA TYR A 13 -37.95 19.50 13.54
C TYR A 13 -36.46 19.79 13.32
N ASP A 14 -35.87 20.69 14.10
CA ASP A 14 -34.46 21.05 14.00
C ASP A 14 -33.57 19.83 14.32
N SER A 15 -33.90 19.08 15.38
CA SER A 15 -33.15 17.88 15.75
C SER A 15 -33.21 16.80 14.66
N LEU A 16 -34.38 16.56 14.06
CA LEU A 16 -34.53 15.59 12.96
C LEU A 16 -33.79 16.05 11.71
N TYR A 17 -33.82 17.35 11.41
CA TYR A 17 -33.13 17.93 10.26
C TYR A 17 -31.61 17.84 10.40
N GLU A 18 -31.07 18.15 11.59
CA GLU A 18 -29.64 17.99 11.89
C GLU A 18 -29.20 16.54 11.77
N GLN A 19 -29.97 15.60 12.33
CA GLN A 19 -29.65 14.18 12.26
C GLN A 19 -29.65 13.67 10.81
N LEU A 20 -30.69 13.99 10.04
CA LEU A 20 -30.78 13.57 8.64
C LEU A 20 -29.62 14.14 7.80
N ASN A 21 -29.28 15.41 8.00
CA ASN A 21 -28.15 16.03 7.30
C ASN A 21 -26.82 15.37 7.67
N LYS A 22 -26.64 15.01 8.94
CA LYS A 22 -25.44 14.33 9.40
C LYS A 22 -25.29 12.96 8.75
N GLU A 23 -26.34 12.13 8.77
CA GLU A 23 -26.34 10.81 8.15
C GLU A 23 -26.06 10.90 6.64
N PHE A 24 -26.68 11.87 5.94
CA PHE A 24 -26.44 12.09 4.52
C PHE A 24 -24.99 12.53 4.21
N ILE A 25 -24.42 13.43 5.03
CA ILE A 25 -23.03 13.88 4.87
C ILE A 25 -22.05 12.73 5.12
N GLU A 26 -22.31 11.89 6.12
CA GLU A 26 -21.49 10.71 6.43
C GLU A 26 -21.50 9.70 5.28
N GLU A 27 -22.68 9.38 4.73
CA GLU A 27 -22.81 8.50 3.57
C GLU A 27 -22.10 9.07 2.34
N LEU A 28 -22.34 10.33 2.01
CA LEU A 28 -21.70 10.99 0.87
C LEU A 28 -20.18 11.04 1.01
N SER A 29 -19.68 11.27 2.22
CA SER A 29 -18.23 11.29 2.51
C SER A 29 -17.61 9.90 2.35
N ALA A 30 -18.29 8.86 2.81
CA ALA A 30 -17.85 7.48 2.64
C ALA A 30 -17.78 7.09 1.16
N THR A 31 -18.82 7.36 0.38
CA THR A 31 -18.85 7.09 -1.07
C THR A 31 -17.77 7.89 -1.81
N HIS A 32 -17.55 9.16 -1.45
CA HIS A 32 -16.51 9.96 -2.08
C HIS A 32 -15.12 9.39 -1.78
N GLU A 33 -14.87 8.91 -0.56
CA GLU A 33 -13.60 8.27 -0.25
C GLU A 33 -13.39 6.97 -1.03
N GLU A 34 -14.41 6.13 -1.13
CA GLU A 34 -14.36 4.89 -1.92
C GLU A 34 -14.00 5.17 -3.39
N ILE A 35 -14.70 6.13 -4.03
CA ILE A 35 -14.42 6.53 -5.41
C ILE A 35 -12.98 7.07 -5.55
N ARG A 36 -12.52 7.90 -4.60
CA ARG A 36 -11.13 8.40 -4.63
C ARG A 36 -10.12 7.27 -4.55
N MET A 37 -10.36 6.28 -3.70
CA MET A 37 -9.48 5.11 -3.56
C MET A 37 -9.45 4.27 -4.84
N GLU A 38 -10.59 4.05 -5.49
CA GLU A 38 -10.66 3.35 -6.78
C GLU A 38 -9.92 4.12 -7.88
N VAL A 39 -10.15 5.43 -8.01
CA VAL A 39 -9.45 6.27 -8.99
C VAL A 39 -7.94 6.22 -8.75
N ALA A 40 -7.50 6.35 -7.50
CA ALA A 40 -6.08 6.29 -7.18
C ALA A 40 -5.45 4.92 -7.51
N ASN A 41 -6.20 3.82 -7.34
CA ASN A 41 -5.75 2.50 -7.75
C ASN A 41 -5.68 2.36 -9.28
N ILE A 42 -6.64 2.90 -10.02
CA ILE A 42 -6.63 2.90 -11.49
C ILE A 42 -5.43 3.69 -12.02
N GLU A 43 -5.20 4.91 -11.51
CA GLU A 43 -4.05 5.73 -11.88
C GLU A 43 -2.73 4.98 -11.62
N PHE A 44 -2.61 4.34 -10.45
CA PHE A 44 -1.45 3.53 -10.13
C PHE A 44 -1.25 2.37 -11.12
N LYS A 45 -2.31 1.63 -11.46
CA LYS A 45 -2.22 0.55 -12.46
C LYS A 45 -1.83 1.09 -13.84
N MET A 46 -2.30 2.28 -14.22
CA MET A 46 -1.90 2.94 -15.47
C MET A 46 -0.42 3.30 -15.46
N ASP A 47 0.10 3.83 -14.36
CA ASP A 47 1.53 4.12 -14.19
C ASP A 47 2.35 2.84 -14.33
N LEU A 48 1.94 1.74 -13.69
CA LEU A 48 2.63 0.45 -13.80
C LEU A 48 2.70 -0.06 -15.25
N LEU A 49 1.60 0.07 -16.00
CA LEU A 49 1.55 -0.32 -17.42
C LEU A 49 2.42 0.58 -18.29
N PHE A 50 2.50 1.87 -17.98
CA PHE A 50 3.31 2.83 -18.71
C PHE A 50 4.82 2.62 -18.46
N GLU A 51 5.22 2.47 -17.19
CA GLU A 51 6.60 2.22 -16.80
C GLU A 51 7.11 0.88 -17.36
N ASN A 52 6.27 -0.16 -17.30
CA ASN A 52 6.49 -1.46 -17.93
C ASN A 52 7.86 -2.12 -17.66
N ASN A 53 8.50 -1.78 -16.54
CA ASN A 53 9.73 -2.44 -16.10
C ASN A 53 9.40 -3.73 -15.32
N ASN A 54 10.42 -4.47 -14.90
CA ASN A 54 10.24 -5.75 -14.20
C ASN A 54 9.47 -5.60 -12.88
N LEU A 55 9.75 -4.55 -12.11
CA LEU A 55 9.01 -4.26 -10.87
C LEU A 55 7.55 -3.94 -11.19
N SER A 56 7.30 -3.05 -12.16
CA SER A 56 5.94 -2.63 -12.48
C SER A 56 5.08 -3.80 -12.98
N ARG A 57 5.66 -4.70 -13.78
CA ARG A 57 5.00 -5.95 -14.22
C ARG A 57 4.71 -6.89 -13.05
N LEU A 58 5.66 -7.08 -12.14
CA LEU A 58 5.47 -7.92 -10.95
C LEU A 58 4.30 -7.42 -10.09
N LEU A 59 4.28 -6.10 -9.81
CA LEU A 59 3.21 -5.47 -9.03
C LEU A 59 1.86 -5.54 -9.73
N TYR A 60 1.84 -5.39 -11.06
CA TYR A 60 0.60 -5.51 -11.84
C TYR A 60 0.06 -6.94 -11.82
N GLN A 61 0.91 -7.94 -12.04
CA GLN A 61 0.54 -9.36 -12.07
C GLN A 61 0.05 -9.89 -10.72
N ALA A 62 0.66 -9.43 -9.62
CA ALA A 62 0.28 -9.77 -8.26
C ALA A 62 -0.94 -8.96 -7.75
N ASP A 63 -1.61 -8.24 -8.65
CA ASP A 63 -2.74 -7.35 -8.38
C ASP A 63 -2.53 -6.39 -7.19
N ILE A 64 -1.32 -5.85 -7.04
CA ILE A 64 -1.00 -4.93 -5.95
C ILE A 64 -1.80 -3.63 -6.10
N THR A 65 -2.46 -3.21 -5.02
CA THR A 65 -3.12 -1.90 -4.92
C THR A 65 -2.12 -0.80 -4.61
N LYS A 66 -2.46 0.47 -4.86
CA LYS A 66 -1.61 1.62 -4.50
C LYS A 66 -1.30 1.65 -3.01
N TYR A 67 -2.29 1.32 -2.19
CA TYR A 67 -2.15 1.26 -0.74
C TYR A 67 -1.15 0.18 -0.31
N GLN A 68 -1.27 -1.03 -0.85
CA GLN A 68 -0.30 -2.10 -0.59
C GLN A 68 1.09 -1.72 -1.07
N ASN A 69 1.25 -1.14 -2.26
CA ASN A 69 2.55 -0.69 -2.74
C ASN A 69 3.21 0.28 -1.76
N ASN A 70 2.48 1.27 -1.26
CA ASN A 70 3.01 2.22 -0.25
C ASN A 70 3.49 1.50 1.02
N GLN A 71 2.82 0.42 1.44
CA GLN A 71 3.27 -0.39 2.58
C GLN A 71 4.53 -1.19 2.22
N LEU A 72 4.60 -1.79 1.03
CA LEU A 72 5.79 -2.50 0.56
C LEU A 72 7.01 -1.58 0.49
N GLU A 73 6.84 -0.35 -0.02
CA GLU A 73 7.89 0.67 -0.04
C GLU A 73 8.32 1.08 1.38
N SER A 74 7.36 1.16 2.32
CA SER A 74 7.64 1.42 3.72
C SER A 74 8.49 0.31 4.37
N VAL A 75 8.21 -0.96 4.06
CA VAL A 75 9.04 -2.10 4.50
C VAL A 75 10.47 -1.97 3.95
N MET A 76 10.63 -1.65 2.67
CA MET A 76 11.97 -1.45 2.08
C MET A 76 12.74 -0.32 2.76
N ALA A 77 12.07 0.81 3.04
CA ALA A 77 12.67 1.95 3.75
C ALA A 77 13.06 1.60 5.20
N GLU A 78 12.24 0.81 5.90
CA GLU A 78 12.53 0.33 7.25
C GLU A 78 13.80 -0.53 7.26
N PHE A 79 13.90 -1.48 6.33
CA PHE A 79 15.07 -2.37 6.21
C PHE A 79 16.33 -1.59 5.80
N GLN A 80 16.23 -0.65 4.87
CA GLN A 80 17.37 0.22 4.53
C GLN A 80 17.85 1.01 5.75
N THR A 81 16.92 1.52 6.56
CA THR A 81 17.24 2.23 7.80
C THR A 81 17.95 1.32 8.80
N MET A 82 17.46 0.10 9.04
CA MET A 82 18.13 -0.87 9.92
C MET A 82 19.55 -1.17 9.44
N ILE A 83 19.73 -1.41 8.13
CA ILE A 83 21.05 -1.69 7.54
C ILE A 83 22.00 -0.51 7.73
N SER A 84 21.53 0.73 7.48
CA SER A 84 22.35 1.95 7.64
C SER A 84 22.86 2.16 9.08
N LYS A 85 22.11 1.65 10.06
CA LYS A 85 22.48 1.67 11.49
C LYS A 85 23.39 0.51 11.91
N GLY A 86 23.72 -0.39 10.98
CA GLY A 86 24.50 -1.60 11.28
C GLY A 86 23.70 -2.67 12.04
N GLU A 87 22.36 -2.59 12.04
CA GLU A 87 21.51 -3.57 12.68
C GLU A 87 21.50 -4.89 11.88
N LYS A 88 21.31 -6.01 12.56
CA LYS A 88 21.18 -7.31 11.91
C LYS A 88 19.76 -7.46 11.33
N VAL A 89 19.67 -7.52 10.02
CA VAL A 89 18.43 -7.83 9.29
C VAL A 89 18.36 -9.31 8.90
N SER A 90 17.15 -9.83 8.69
CA SER A 90 16.89 -11.23 8.33
C SER A 90 15.94 -11.32 7.15
N GLY A 91 16.26 -12.18 6.17
CA GLY A 91 15.39 -12.47 5.02
C GLY A 91 14.01 -12.99 5.44
N LEU A 92 13.96 -13.89 6.45
CA LEU A 92 12.69 -14.39 6.99
C LEU A 92 11.79 -13.29 7.56
N LYS A 93 12.39 -12.29 8.23
CA LYS A 93 11.63 -11.14 8.76
C LYS A 93 11.09 -10.30 7.61
N PHE A 94 11.93 -10.03 6.60
CA PHE A 94 11.54 -9.29 5.41
C PHE A 94 10.38 -9.96 4.67
N GLU A 95 10.53 -11.25 4.35
CA GLU A 95 9.52 -12.06 3.67
C GLU A 95 8.20 -12.06 4.45
N SER A 96 8.26 -12.25 5.78
CA SER A 96 7.05 -12.20 6.62
C SER A 96 6.38 -10.83 6.60
N SER A 97 7.15 -9.73 6.61
CA SER A 97 6.61 -8.38 6.50
C SER A 97 5.94 -8.14 5.16
N ILE A 98 6.56 -8.55 4.06
CA ILE A 98 5.98 -8.43 2.70
C ILE A 98 4.70 -9.28 2.59
N LEU A 99 4.76 -10.57 2.94
CA LEU A 99 3.63 -11.51 2.84
C LEU A 99 2.45 -11.11 3.74
N SER A 100 2.68 -10.34 4.81
CA SER A 100 1.58 -9.82 5.63
C SER A 100 0.75 -8.72 4.92
N ILE A 101 1.32 -8.08 3.89
CA ILE A 101 0.69 -7.01 3.10
C ILE A 101 -0.04 -7.60 1.90
N VAL A 102 0.56 -8.60 1.26
CA VAL A 102 0.01 -9.26 0.08
C VAL A 102 -0.90 -10.39 0.50
N SER A 103 -2.20 -10.11 0.56
CA SER A 103 -3.25 -11.04 0.96
C SER A 103 -3.68 -12.01 -0.15
N ASP A 104 -2.72 -12.60 -0.86
CA ASP A 104 -2.96 -13.63 -1.87
C ASP A 104 -2.12 -14.87 -1.55
N ASN A 105 -2.81 -16.01 -1.37
CA ASN A 105 -2.20 -17.29 -1.01
C ASN A 105 -1.33 -17.89 -2.13
N THR A 106 -1.35 -17.30 -3.33
CA THR A 106 -0.47 -17.67 -4.45
C THR A 106 0.88 -16.95 -4.43
N ILE A 107 1.02 -15.93 -3.58
CA ILE A 107 2.24 -15.15 -3.41
C ILE A 107 3.09 -15.80 -2.31
N ASP A 108 4.34 -16.11 -2.67
CA ASP A 108 5.28 -16.79 -1.79
C ASP A 108 6.61 -16.03 -1.65
N TYR A 109 7.64 -16.70 -1.11
CA TYR A 109 8.96 -16.10 -0.93
C TYR A 109 9.62 -15.69 -2.25
N HIS A 110 9.28 -16.30 -3.40
CA HIS A 110 9.83 -15.91 -4.70
C HIS A 110 9.36 -14.53 -5.13
N PHE A 111 8.13 -14.15 -4.76
CA PHE A 111 7.66 -12.79 -4.93
C PHE A 111 8.50 -11.81 -4.11
N CYS A 112 8.76 -12.14 -2.83
CA CYS A 112 9.53 -11.28 -1.93
C CYS A 112 10.95 -11.04 -2.46
N GLU A 113 11.63 -12.10 -2.90
CA GLU A 113 12.96 -12.03 -3.50
C GLU A 113 12.95 -11.22 -4.80
N SER A 114 11.98 -11.49 -5.69
CA SER A 114 11.84 -10.76 -6.96
C SER A 114 11.56 -9.27 -6.74
N TYR A 115 10.71 -8.94 -5.78
CA TYR A 115 10.39 -7.56 -5.40
C TYR A 115 11.64 -6.83 -4.92
N ALA A 116 12.38 -7.40 -3.96
CA ALA A 116 13.61 -6.80 -3.47
C ALA A 116 14.66 -6.64 -4.58
N ARG A 117 14.80 -7.65 -5.45
CA ARG A 117 15.73 -7.61 -6.59
C ARG A 117 15.37 -6.53 -7.60
N PHE A 118 14.10 -6.43 -8.00
CA PHE A 118 13.69 -5.43 -8.99
C PHE A 118 13.76 -4.00 -8.45
N CYS A 119 13.52 -3.80 -7.15
CA CYS A 119 13.82 -2.54 -6.49
C CYS A 119 15.31 -2.18 -6.63
N TYR A 120 16.20 -3.13 -6.35
CA TYR A 120 17.64 -2.96 -6.52
C TYR A 120 18.04 -2.65 -7.98
N GLU A 121 17.48 -3.35 -8.96
CA GLU A 121 17.72 -3.10 -10.40
C GLU A 121 17.31 -1.68 -10.82
N LEU A 122 16.35 -1.07 -10.11
CA LEU A 122 15.90 0.31 -10.32
C LEU A 122 16.63 1.34 -9.46
N LEU A 123 17.75 0.96 -8.82
CA LEU A 123 18.53 1.81 -7.91
C LEU A 123 17.70 2.33 -6.72
N LYS A 124 16.69 1.57 -6.28
CA LYS A 124 15.91 1.86 -5.07
C LYS A 124 16.35 0.94 -3.93
N TRP A 125 16.59 1.53 -2.76
CA TRP A 125 17.02 0.82 -1.54
C TRP A 125 18.18 -0.15 -1.80
N GLU A 126 19.23 0.35 -2.46
CA GLU A 126 20.31 -0.44 -3.09
C GLU A 126 20.98 -1.47 -2.17
N ASP A 127 21.00 -1.21 -0.86
CA ASP A 127 21.64 -2.09 0.13
C ASP A 127 20.75 -3.25 0.59
N VAL A 128 19.43 -3.17 0.40
CA VAL A 128 18.47 -4.12 0.98
C VAL A 128 18.61 -5.49 0.35
N PHE A 129 18.52 -5.60 -0.98
CA PHE A 129 18.61 -6.88 -1.68
C PHE A 129 19.97 -7.58 -1.47
N PRO A 130 21.13 -6.92 -1.67
CA PRO A 130 22.44 -7.55 -1.45
C PRO A 130 22.65 -8.00 -0.01
N THR A 131 22.08 -7.28 0.96
CA THR A 131 22.22 -7.62 2.40
C THR A 131 21.35 -8.79 2.80
N LEU A 132 20.10 -8.84 2.32
CA LEU A 132 19.16 -9.92 2.65
C LEU A 132 19.50 -11.21 1.91
N TYR A 133 19.88 -11.10 0.64
CA TYR A 133 20.07 -12.23 -0.26
C TYR A 133 21.55 -12.45 -0.62
N LYS A 134 22.48 -12.26 0.33
CA LYS A 134 23.96 -12.34 0.17
C LYS A 134 24.51 -13.45 -0.74
N LYS A 135 23.80 -14.58 -0.94
CA LYS A 135 24.17 -15.66 -1.86
C LYS A 135 23.82 -15.40 -3.33
N ALA A 136 22.81 -14.59 -3.62
CA ALA A 136 22.44 -14.15 -4.97
C ALA A 136 23.50 -13.25 -5.62
N ASN A 137 24.40 -12.65 -4.84
CA ASN A 137 25.56 -11.89 -5.34
C ASN A 137 26.54 -12.74 -6.18
N TYR A 138 26.53 -14.08 -6.06
CA TYR A 138 27.29 -14.95 -6.98
C TYR A 138 26.69 -14.94 -8.40
N PHE A 139 25.38 -14.73 -8.54
CA PHE A 139 24.70 -14.66 -9.84
C PHE A 139 24.79 -13.27 -10.49
N ILE A 140 24.84 -12.18 -9.72
CA ILE A 140 24.94 -10.83 -10.27
C ILE A 140 26.32 -10.56 -10.89
N ARG A 141 27.39 -11.14 -10.32
CA ARG A 141 28.74 -11.03 -10.91
C ARG A 141 28.90 -11.72 -12.26
N SER A 142 28.03 -12.66 -12.64
CA SER A 142 28.09 -13.35 -13.94
C SER A 142 27.33 -12.65 -15.07
N PHE A 143 26.68 -11.51 -14.83
CA PHE A 143 26.00 -10.71 -15.85
C PHE A 143 26.68 -9.35 -16.12
N GLN A 144 27.91 -9.16 -15.62
CA GLN A 144 28.74 -7.97 -15.85
C GLN A 144 29.97 -8.24 -16.74
N ASP A 145 30.07 -9.42 -17.36
CA ASP A 145 31.08 -9.76 -18.37
C ASP A 145 30.50 -9.80 -19.79
#